data_AF-A0A375HLM2-F1
#
_entry.id   AF-A0A375HLM2-F1
#
_cell.length_a   1.000
_cell.length_b   1.000
_cell.length_c   1.000
_cell.angle_alpha   90.00
_cell.angle_beta   90.00
_cell.angle_gamma   90.00
#
_symmetry.space_group_name_H-M   'P 1'
#
loop_
_entity.id
_entity.type
_entity.pdbx_description
1 polymer ?
#
loop_
_entity_poly.entity_id
_entity_poly.type
_entity_poly.pdbx_seq_one_letter_code
_entity_poly.pdbx_strand_id
1 'polypeptide(L)'
;MPAINVVFTLLVALAALLPAHAATAELALPGYQRSDGAITTYLGGDSIDPYFAAKALLAAQDAGMITGTAARNWIAWQLPRQHVDGRFDRYCLKGQHFAACQAADADDALMAAWMELLVRTAPAKGMPPAWQASFDTAARYLDTLRDGRTGVYHISRTLPVALLMDNVEVSSAFKAASRYRQSLGDSRGAAAWARQAEQLDQAILRVFWRNGVFLVSTQPRERSEFYPDAVAQIFPILADIQAPGRPHDSAYRAWMTTYRFAWLQMSEVDFPWGLVALVADKMGDADAITCWRVRSNQFRHGHHWNVLEEALFLAFEARLAPAQALAPPAASLRCR
;
A
#
# COMPACT_ATOMS: atom_id res chain seq x y z
N MET A 1 55.90 7.01 50.73
CA MET A 1 56.29 7.25 49.32
C MET A 1 55.19 6.67 48.45
N PRO A 2 54.37 7.49 47.76
CA PRO A 2 53.21 7.00 47.02
C PRO A 2 53.55 6.74 45.55
N ALA A 3 52.98 5.67 45.01
CA ALA A 3 52.72 5.51 43.58
C ALA A 3 51.24 5.09 43.47
N ILE A 4 50.36 6.08 43.42
CA ILE A 4 48.96 5.91 43.03
C ILE A 4 48.85 6.61 41.69
N ASN A 5 48.80 5.83 40.63
CA ASN A 5 48.42 6.31 39.32
C ASN A 5 47.71 5.18 38.59
N VAL A 6 46.66 5.57 37.87
CA VAL A 6 45.86 4.74 36.97
C VAL A 6 44.89 3.80 37.68
N VAL A 7 43.64 4.26 37.91
CA VAL A 7 42.39 3.62 37.44
C VAL A 7 41.26 4.58 37.85
N PHE A 8 41.08 5.71 37.17
CA PHE A 8 39.87 6.54 37.34
C PHE A 8 39.63 7.41 36.10
N THR A 9 39.66 6.83 34.90
CA THR A 9 39.26 7.56 33.69
C THR A 9 38.79 6.64 32.57
N LEU A 10 37.88 5.69 32.82
CA LEU A 10 37.31 4.91 31.72
C LEU A 10 35.96 4.26 32.08
N LEU A 11 34.96 5.06 32.49
CA LEU A 11 33.60 4.54 32.70
C LEU A 11 32.47 5.59 32.63
N VAL A 12 32.62 6.66 31.82
CA VAL A 12 31.52 7.63 31.58
C VAL A 12 31.30 7.98 30.10
N ALA A 13 32.10 7.47 29.16
CA ALA A 13 31.99 7.84 27.74
C ALA A 13 31.38 6.75 26.83
N LEU A 14 30.40 5.97 27.32
CA LEU A 14 29.75 4.94 26.49
C LEU A 14 28.23 4.82 26.72
N ALA A 15 27.54 5.94 26.96
CA ALA A 15 26.09 5.96 27.17
C ALA A 15 25.32 6.96 26.28
N ALA A 16 25.93 7.53 25.23
CA ALA A 16 25.29 8.54 24.37
C ALA A 16 25.31 8.21 22.87
N LEU A 17 25.32 6.92 22.51
CA LEU A 17 25.04 6.47 21.15
C LEU A 17 23.85 5.50 21.15
N LEU A 18 22.78 5.88 21.85
CA LEU A 18 21.47 5.37 21.49
C LEU A 18 21.01 6.23 20.30
N PRO A 19 20.71 5.65 19.13
CA PRO A 19 20.07 6.41 18.07
C PRO A 19 18.78 6.97 18.70
N ALA A 20 18.66 8.30 18.69
CA ALA A 20 17.39 8.94 18.93
C ALA A 20 16.40 8.23 18.00
N HIS A 21 15.47 7.45 18.57
CA HIS A 21 14.40 6.88 17.78
C HIS A 21 13.67 8.11 17.22
N ALA A 22 13.92 8.41 15.95
CA ALA A 22 13.18 9.43 15.25
C ALA A 22 11.71 9.07 15.47
N ALA A 23 10.99 9.91 16.21
CA ALA A 23 9.59 9.69 16.45
C ALA A 23 8.93 9.49 15.09
N THR A 24 8.31 8.33 14.88
CA THR A 24 7.69 8.01 13.61
C THR A 24 6.71 9.12 13.26
N ALA A 25 6.95 9.82 12.16
CA ALA A 25 6.11 10.94 11.76
C ALA A 25 4.67 10.47 11.52
N GLU A 26 3.70 11.29 11.91
CA GLU A 26 2.30 11.08 11.54
C GLU A 26 2.04 11.67 10.16
N LEU A 27 1.38 10.90 9.29
CA LEU A 27 1.01 11.31 7.95
C LEU A 27 0.03 12.48 8.01
N ALA A 28 0.46 13.60 7.46
CA ALA A 28 -0.40 14.70 7.09
C ALA A 28 -0.53 14.72 5.56
N LEU A 29 -1.73 14.92 5.05
CA LEU A 29 -2.02 14.98 3.62
C LEU A 29 -2.48 16.39 3.22
N PRO A 30 -1.59 17.41 3.32
CA PRO A 30 -1.98 18.80 3.08
C PRO A 30 -2.51 18.98 1.65
N GLY A 31 -3.69 19.60 1.54
CA GLY A 31 -4.35 19.81 0.26
C GLY A 31 -5.03 18.59 -0.35
N TYR A 32 -4.82 17.37 0.18
CA TYR A 32 -5.58 16.17 -0.22
C TYR A 32 -6.66 15.82 0.80
N GLN A 33 -6.32 15.81 2.10
CA GLN A 33 -7.31 15.56 3.15
C GLN A 33 -7.97 16.87 3.57
N ARG A 34 -9.29 16.90 3.44
CA ARG A 34 -10.15 18.02 3.80
C ARG A 34 -10.50 17.99 5.29
N SER A 35 -11.01 19.12 5.79
CA SER A 35 -11.44 19.25 7.20
C SER A 35 -12.62 18.34 7.57
N ASP A 36 -13.43 17.92 6.60
CA ASP A 36 -14.50 16.94 6.78
C ASP A 36 -14.00 15.48 6.73
N GLY A 37 -12.69 15.28 6.55
CA GLY A 37 -12.03 13.97 6.53
C GLY A 37 -11.91 13.33 5.15
N ALA A 38 -12.59 13.87 4.13
CA ALA A 38 -12.51 13.39 2.76
C ALA A 38 -11.08 13.50 2.23
N ILE A 39 -10.62 12.51 1.47
CA ILE A 39 -9.31 12.51 0.80
C ILE A 39 -9.55 12.55 -0.70
N THR A 40 -9.13 13.63 -1.36
CA THR A 40 -9.23 13.80 -2.81
C THR A 40 -8.16 12.99 -3.54
N THR A 41 -8.47 12.52 -4.75
CA THR A 41 -7.51 11.74 -5.55
C THR A 41 -6.31 12.58 -5.94
N TYR A 42 -6.52 13.86 -6.25
CA TYR A 42 -5.50 14.83 -6.63
C TYR A 42 -5.47 16.01 -5.67
N LEU A 43 -4.36 16.76 -5.65
CA LEU A 43 -4.18 17.92 -4.77
C LEU A 43 -5.26 18.98 -5.05
N GLY A 44 -6.04 19.34 -4.03
CA GLY A 44 -7.12 20.31 -4.14
C GLY A 44 -8.23 19.89 -5.13
N GLY A 45 -8.28 18.61 -5.48
CA GLY A 45 -9.13 18.09 -6.54
C GLY A 45 -10.62 18.09 -6.21
N ASP A 46 -11.42 17.89 -7.25
CA ASP A 46 -12.88 17.82 -7.21
C ASP A 46 -13.40 16.38 -7.31
N SER A 47 -12.51 15.38 -7.23
CA SER A 47 -12.84 13.97 -7.29
C SER A 47 -12.21 13.18 -6.14
N ILE A 48 -12.93 12.15 -5.72
CA ILE A 48 -12.53 11.19 -4.69
C ILE A 48 -12.72 9.80 -5.28
N ASP A 49 -11.63 9.06 -5.36
CA ASP A 49 -11.64 7.63 -5.56
C ASP A 49 -11.26 6.95 -4.23
N PRO A 50 -12.23 6.28 -3.57
CA PRO A 50 -11.99 5.65 -2.29
C PRO A 50 -10.88 4.61 -2.29
N TYR A 51 -10.58 4.00 -3.44
CA TYR A 51 -9.50 3.03 -3.56
C TYR A 51 -8.16 3.71 -3.32
N PHE A 52 -7.89 4.81 -4.04
CA PHE A 52 -6.65 5.57 -3.89
C PHE A 52 -6.51 6.15 -2.49
N ALA A 53 -7.59 6.66 -1.87
CA ALA A 53 -7.56 7.16 -0.51
C ALA A 53 -7.20 6.08 0.53
N ALA A 54 -7.87 4.91 0.46
CA ALA A 54 -7.57 3.80 1.36
C ALA A 54 -6.17 3.24 1.12
N LYS A 55 -5.78 3.04 -0.14
CA LYS A 55 -4.47 2.52 -0.50
C LYS A 55 -3.33 3.45 -0.10
N ALA A 56 -3.50 4.77 -0.22
CA ALA A 56 -2.53 5.76 0.25
C ALA A 56 -2.22 5.61 1.74
N LEU A 57 -3.26 5.47 2.57
CA LEU A 57 -3.11 5.28 4.02
C LEU A 57 -2.44 3.94 4.35
N LEU A 58 -2.81 2.87 3.66
CA LEU A 58 -2.21 1.53 3.84
C LEU A 58 -0.74 1.53 3.43
N ALA A 59 -0.43 2.08 2.26
CA ALA A 59 0.93 2.12 1.72
C ALA A 59 1.86 2.99 2.60
N ALA A 60 1.36 4.09 3.16
CA ALA A 60 2.12 4.89 4.13
C ALA A 60 2.38 4.11 5.44
N GLN A 61 1.41 3.32 5.93
CA GLN A 61 1.64 2.43 7.07
C GLN A 61 2.67 1.34 6.76
N ASP A 62 2.62 0.75 5.55
CA ASP A 62 3.62 -0.24 5.11
C ASP A 62 5.01 0.38 4.99
N ALA A 63 5.08 1.64 4.58
CA ALA A 63 6.28 2.47 4.65
C ALA A 63 6.58 3.01 6.07
N GLY A 64 6.01 2.40 7.11
CA GLY A 64 6.36 2.67 8.51
C GLY A 64 5.92 4.02 9.06
N MET A 65 5.01 4.74 8.39
CA MET A 65 4.45 6.01 8.88
C MET A 65 3.24 5.78 9.79
N ILE A 66 3.04 6.63 10.81
CA ILE A 66 1.81 6.60 11.60
C ILE A 66 0.71 7.27 10.77
N THR A 67 -0.47 6.65 10.63
CA THR A 67 -1.58 7.25 9.86
C THR A 67 -2.87 7.38 10.65
N GLY A 68 -2.83 7.19 11.98
CA GLY A 68 -4.01 7.04 12.82
C GLY A 68 -5.03 8.17 12.67
N THR A 69 -4.61 9.43 12.70
CA THR A 69 -5.53 10.57 12.57
C THR A 69 -6.11 10.68 11.17
N ALA A 70 -5.27 10.63 10.13
CA ALA A 70 -5.72 10.70 8.75
C ALA A 70 -6.69 9.56 8.40
N ALA A 71 -6.37 8.33 8.83
CA ALA A 71 -7.21 7.15 8.61
C ALA A 71 -8.55 7.24 9.35
N ARG A 72 -8.57 7.67 10.61
CA ARG A 72 -9.83 7.84 11.36
C ARG A 72 -10.75 8.89 10.74
N ASN A 73 -10.19 10.01 10.28
CA ASN A 73 -10.95 11.06 9.61
C ASN A 73 -11.54 10.56 8.29
N TRP A 74 -10.74 9.83 7.49
CA TRP A 74 -11.20 9.20 6.27
C TRP A 74 -12.29 8.14 6.53
N ILE A 75 -12.08 7.26 7.51
CA ILE A 75 -13.08 6.25 7.88
C ILE A 75 -14.39 6.92 8.31
N ALA A 76 -14.34 7.98 9.12
CA ALA A 76 -15.52 8.73 9.53
C ALA A 76 -16.28 9.34 8.34
N TRP A 77 -15.56 9.79 7.30
CA TRP A 77 -16.14 10.29 6.07
C TRP A 77 -16.71 9.18 5.19
N GLN A 78 -15.98 8.08 5.00
CA GLN A 78 -16.34 7.02 4.06
C GLN A 78 -17.45 6.10 4.58
N LEU A 79 -17.43 5.77 5.88
CA LEU A 79 -18.35 4.84 6.53
C LEU A 79 -19.85 5.11 6.24
N PRO A 80 -20.40 6.34 6.39
CA PRO A 80 -21.81 6.60 6.10
C PRO A 80 -22.17 6.55 4.61
N ARG A 81 -21.19 6.38 3.72
CA ARG A 81 -21.36 6.35 2.26
C ARG A 81 -21.30 4.92 1.70
N GLN A 82 -21.20 3.91 2.57
CA GLN A 82 -21.29 2.51 2.16
C GLN A 82 -22.71 2.19 1.70
N HIS A 83 -22.83 1.56 0.55
CA HIS A 83 -24.09 0.99 0.08
C HIS A 83 -24.56 -0.14 1.00
N VAL A 84 -25.85 -0.41 0.99
CA VAL A 84 -26.44 -1.52 1.76
C VAL A 84 -25.87 -2.89 1.38
N ASP A 85 -25.38 -3.03 0.15
CA ASP A 85 -24.75 -4.24 -0.35
C ASP A 85 -23.26 -4.33 -0.02
N GLY A 86 -22.65 -3.27 0.52
CA GLY A 86 -21.24 -3.21 0.94
C GLY A 86 -20.35 -2.34 0.07
N ARG A 87 -20.79 -1.98 -1.14
CA ARG A 87 -19.99 -1.21 -2.10
C ARG A 87 -19.80 0.25 -1.72
N PHE A 88 -18.92 0.92 -2.48
CA PHE A 88 -18.76 2.37 -2.48
C PHE A 88 -18.70 2.89 -3.92
N ASP A 89 -19.06 4.16 -4.09
CA ASP A 89 -18.92 4.88 -5.35
C ASP A 89 -17.65 5.72 -5.36
N ARG A 90 -17.30 6.26 -6.52
CA ARG A 90 -16.45 7.45 -6.65
C ARG A 90 -17.32 8.70 -6.50
N TYR A 91 -16.74 9.74 -5.92
CA TYR A 91 -17.45 10.97 -5.58
C TYR A 91 -16.86 12.17 -6.30
N CYS A 92 -17.74 13.07 -6.74
CA CYS A 92 -17.37 14.31 -7.41
C CYS A 92 -17.93 15.50 -6.64
N LEU A 93 -17.23 16.62 -6.65
CA LEU A 93 -17.66 17.86 -6.01
C LEU A 93 -18.90 18.41 -6.74
N LYS A 94 -20.00 18.58 -6.00
CA LYS A 94 -21.22 19.25 -6.46
C LYS A 94 -21.50 20.41 -5.52
N GLY A 95 -21.21 21.63 -5.96
CA GLY A 95 -21.22 22.80 -5.09
C GLY A 95 -20.13 22.70 -4.03
N GLN A 96 -20.51 22.63 -2.75
CA GLN A 96 -19.56 22.53 -1.63
C GLN A 96 -19.44 21.11 -1.04
N HIS A 97 -20.18 20.14 -1.58
CA HIS A 97 -20.23 18.78 -1.05
C HIS A 97 -19.90 17.75 -2.13
N PHE A 98 -19.27 16.65 -1.72
CA PHE A 98 -19.04 15.50 -2.59
C PHE A 98 -20.27 14.60 -2.64
N ALA A 99 -20.69 14.25 -3.85
CA ALA A 99 -21.78 13.33 -4.12
C ALA A 99 -21.31 12.20 -5.03
N ALA A 100 -21.93 11.03 -4.91
CA ALA A 100 -21.66 9.90 -5.79
C ALA A 100 -21.85 10.32 -7.27
N CYS A 101 -20.89 9.96 -8.11
CA CYS A 101 -20.91 10.30 -9.53
C CYS A 101 -20.57 9.14 -10.46
N GLN A 102 -19.83 8.14 -9.99
CA GLN A 102 -19.45 6.95 -10.77
C GLN A 102 -19.33 5.74 -9.84
N ALA A 103 -19.53 4.53 -10.36
CA ALA A 103 -19.19 3.31 -9.61
C ALA A 103 -17.67 3.23 -9.39
N ALA A 104 -17.26 2.41 -8.42
CA ALA A 104 -15.87 2.00 -8.27
C ALA A 104 -15.32 1.41 -9.58
N ASP A 105 -14.01 1.57 -9.81
CA ASP A 105 -13.34 0.98 -10.97
C ASP A 105 -13.22 -0.55 -10.83
N ALA A 106 -12.82 -0.99 -9.64
CA ALA A 106 -12.78 -2.39 -9.23
C ALA A 106 -13.37 -2.54 -7.82
N ASP A 107 -14.46 -3.30 -7.71
CA ASP A 107 -15.12 -3.53 -6.42
C ASP A 107 -14.24 -4.42 -5.53
N ASP A 108 -13.59 -5.46 -6.07
CA ASP A 108 -12.79 -6.40 -5.29
C ASP A 108 -11.62 -5.73 -4.56
N ALA A 109 -10.77 -4.99 -5.30
CA ALA A 109 -9.66 -4.24 -4.74
C ALA A 109 -10.14 -3.17 -3.75
N LEU A 110 -11.23 -2.45 -4.06
CA LEU A 110 -11.77 -1.44 -3.16
C LEU A 110 -12.30 -2.03 -1.85
N MET A 111 -13.05 -3.13 -1.92
CA MET A 111 -13.52 -3.82 -0.72
C MET A 111 -12.36 -4.33 0.11
N ALA A 112 -11.35 -4.91 -0.52
CA ALA A 112 -10.14 -5.39 0.16
C ALA A 112 -9.39 -4.24 0.87
N ALA A 113 -9.13 -3.14 0.17
CA ALA A 113 -8.47 -1.96 0.74
C ALA A 113 -9.27 -1.36 1.91
N TRP A 114 -10.60 -1.30 1.79
CA TRP A 114 -11.47 -0.83 2.87
C TRP A 114 -11.42 -1.76 4.09
N MET A 115 -11.59 -3.07 3.87
CA MET A 115 -11.52 -4.07 4.93
C MET A 115 -10.18 -4.02 5.66
N GLU A 116 -9.08 -3.96 4.90
CA GLU A 116 -7.73 -3.89 5.43
C GLU A 116 -7.50 -2.61 6.26
N LEU A 117 -7.95 -1.46 5.75
CA LEU A 117 -7.83 -0.19 6.46
C LEU A 117 -8.57 -0.22 7.80
N LEU A 118 -9.78 -0.76 7.85
CA LEU A 118 -10.55 -0.86 9.09
C LEU A 118 -9.82 -1.70 10.14
N VAL A 119 -9.32 -2.89 9.78
CA VAL A 119 -8.66 -3.78 10.75
C VAL A 119 -7.30 -3.25 11.20
N ARG A 120 -6.56 -2.55 10.33
CA ARG A 120 -5.28 -1.93 10.68
C ARG A 120 -5.41 -0.63 11.48
N THR A 121 -6.56 0.04 11.39
CA THR A 121 -6.85 1.28 12.11
C THR A 121 -7.66 1.04 13.40
N ALA A 122 -8.20 -0.17 13.58
CA ALA A 122 -9.03 -0.51 14.74
C ALA A 122 -8.28 -0.26 16.07
N PRO A 123 -8.97 0.29 17.10
CA PRO A 123 -8.40 0.41 18.43
C PRO A 123 -8.00 -0.96 18.99
N ALA A 124 -7.00 -0.99 19.89
CA ALA A 124 -6.52 -2.23 20.51
C ALA A 124 -7.62 -3.01 21.28
N LYS A 125 -8.63 -2.31 21.80
CA LYS A 125 -9.80 -2.90 22.46
C LYS A 125 -10.83 -3.53 21.50
N GLY A 126 -10.58 -3.46 20.20
CA GLY A 126 -11.48 -3.91 19.15
C GLY A 126 -12.11 -2.77 18.35
N MET A 127 -12.55 -3.14 17.16
CA MET A 127 -13.23 -2.32 16.18
C MET A 127 -14.60 -1.85 16.70
N PRO A 128 -14.97 -0.55 16.55
CA PRO A 128 -16.31 -0.07 16.87
C PRO A 128 -17.42 -0.85 16.13
N PRO A 129 -18.62 -1.02 16.72
CA PRO A 129 -19.70 -1.81 16.09
C PRO A 129 -20.06 -1.37 14.66
N ALA A 130 -20.09 -0.07 14.39
CA ALA A 130 -20.38 0.45 13.06
C ALA A 130 -19.30 0.09 12.02
N TRP A 131 -18.03 0.09 12.44
CA TRP A 131 -16.92 -0.33 11.60
C TRP A 131 -16.97 -1.84 11.36
N GLN A 132 -17.30 -2.63 12.40
CA GLN A 132 -17.45 -4.08 12.27
C GLN A 132 -18.57 -4.44 11.29
N ALA A 133 -19.74 -3.79 11.40
CA ALA A 133 -20.84 -3.99 10.47
C ALA A 133 -20.46 -3.62 9.02
N SER A 134 -19.65 -2.56 8.85
CA SER A 134 -19.15 -2.14 7.54
C SER A 134 -18.15 -3.13 6.95
N PHE A 135 -17.22 -3.63 7.77
CA PHE A 135 -16.28 -4.69 7.42
C PHE A 135 -17.03 -5.96 7.00
N ASP A 136 -18.01 -6.40 7.80
CA ASP A 136 -18.78 -7.63 7.53
C ASP A 136 -19.63 -7.50 6.25
N THR A 137 -20.10 -6.30 5.92
CA THR A 137 -20.87 -6.05 4.70
C THR A 137 -19.95 -6.02 3.47
N ALA A 138 -18.78 -5.38 3.56
CA ALA A 138 -17.76 -5.42 2.50
C ALA A 138 -17.26 -6.85 2.24
N ALA A 139 -16.98 -7.61 3.30
CA ALA A 139 -16.55 -9.01 3.20
C ALA A 139 -17.60 -9.89 2.51
N ARG A 140 -18.89 -9.75 2.89
CA ARG A 140 -19.99 -10.48 2.24
C ARG A 140 -20.13 -10.11 0.78
N TYR A 141 -19.95 -8.84 0.40
CA TYR A 141 -19.98 -8.45 -1.00
C TYR A 141 -18.82 -9.09 -1.77
N LEU A 142 -17.60 -8.98 -1.23
CA LEU A 142 -16.38 -9.52 -1.82
C LEU A 142 -16.49 -11.03 -2.05
N ASP A 143 -17.07 -11.79 -1.11
CA ASP A 143 -17.35 -13.22 -1.29
C ASP A 143 -18.22 -13.53 -2.52
N THR A 144 -19.11 -12.62 -2.92
CA THR A 144 -19.92 -12.79 -4.15
C THR A 144 -19.13 -12.62 -5.44
N LEU A 145 -17.94 -12.03 -5.38
CA LEU A 145 -17.05 -11.83 -6.52
C LEU A 145 -16.10 -13.00 -6.74
N ARG A 146 -16.03 -13.94 -5.79
CA ARG A 146 -15.14 -15.10 -5.87
C ARG A 146 -15.64 -16.10 -6.92
N ASP A 147 -14.81 -16.40 -7.91
CA ASP A 147 -15.09 -17.48 -8.86
C ASP A 147 -14.96 -18.84 -8.17
N GLY A 148 -16.07 -19.59 -8.13
CA GLY A 148 -16.11 -20.90 -7.49
C GLY A 148 -15.19 -21.94 -8.14
N ARG A 149 -14.84 -21.76 -9.43
CA ARG A 149 -13.99 -22.69 -10.17
C ARG A 149 -12.50 -22.44 -9.94
N THR A 150 -12.05 -21.20 -10.10
CA THR A 150 -10.63 -20.84 -9.99
C THR A 150 -10.21 -20.43 -8.59
N GLY A 151 -11.13 -19.86 -7.81
CA GLY A 151 -10.90 -19.35 -6.46
C GLY A 151 -10.36 -17.93 -6.38
N VAL A 152 -10.15 -17.26 -7.52
CA VAL A 152 -9.80 -15.82 -7.58
C VAL A 152 -11.06 -14.96 -7.61
N TYR A 153 -10.91 -13.68 -7.32
CA TYR A 153 -11.95 -12.66 -7.27
C TYR A 153 -12.00 -11.90 -8.59
N HIS A 154 -13.21 -11.59 -9.05
CA HIS A 154 -13.44 -10.74 -10.20
C HIS A 154 -13.61 -9.26 -9.80
N ILE A 155 -13.22 -8.36 -10.69
CA ILE A 155 -13.33 -6.89 -10.56
C ILE A 155 -14.72 -6.48 -10.06
N SER A 156 -15.78 -7.02 -10.67
CA SER A 156 -17.16 -6.76 -10.24
C SER A 156 -18.12 -7.85 -10.75
N ARG A 157 -19.39 -7.76 -10.32
CA ARG A 157 -20.45 -8.66 -10.83
C ARG A 157 -20.75 -8.46 -12.31
N THR A 158 -20.57 -7.25 -12.83
CA THR A 158 -20.86 -6.91 -14.23
C THR A 158 -19.66 -7.08 -15.15
N LEU A 159 -18.45 -7.11 -14.58
CA LEU A 159 -17.20 -7.38 -15.30
C LEU A 159 -16.48 -8.57 -14.64
N PRO A 160 -16.81 -9.83 -15.03
CA PRO A 160 -16.24 -11.05 -14.46
C PRO A 160 -14.83 -11.33 -14.99
N VAL A 161 -13.92 -10.40 -14.75
CA VAL A 161 -12.49 -10.48 -15.09
C VAL A 161 -11.73 -10.46 -13.77
N ALA A 162 -10.71 -11.30 -13.62
CA ALA A 162 -9.82 -11.22 -12.46
C ALA A 162 -8.51 -10.52 -12.87
N LEU A 163 -8.09 -9.53 -12.09
CA LEU A 163 -6.77 -8.91 -12.19
C LEU A 163 -5.85 -9.49 -11.12
N LEU A 164 -4.57 -9.68 -11.47
CA LEU A 164 -3.57 -10.19 -10.53
C LEU A 164 -3.44 -9.26 -9.32
N MET A 165 -3.28 -7.95 -9.57
CA MET A 165 -2.99 -6.96 -8.53
C MET A 165 -4.14 -6.88 -7.53
N ASP A 166 -5.38 -6.82 -8.00
CA ASP A 166 -6.57 -6.81 -7.14
C ASP A 166 -6.62 -8.05 -6.24
N ASN A 167 -6.35 -9.23 -6.80
CA ASN A 167 -6.32 -10.46 -6.01
C ASN A 167 -5.17 -10.51 -4.99
N VAL A 168 -4.00 -9.96 -5.32
CA VAL A 168 -2.89 -9.79 -4.36
C VAL A 168 -3.33 -8.91 -3.18
N GLU A 169 -4.12 -7.86 -3.43
CA GLU A 169 -4.65 -6.99 -2.39
C GLU A 169 -5.75 -7.64 -1.55
N VAL A 170 -6.62 -8.44 -2.17
CA VAL A 170 -7.58 -9.27 -1.43
C VAL A 170 -6.85 -10.23 -0.46
N SER A 171 -5.75 -10.86 -0.92
CA SER A 171 -4.93 -11.69 -0.04
C SER A 171 -4.30 -10.89 1.11
N SER A 172 -3.78 -9.70 0.83
CA SER A 172 -3.26 -8.78 1.85
C SER A 172 -4.31 -8.47 2.93
N ALA A 173 -5.54 -8.15 2.51
CA ALA A 173 -6.65 -7.85 3.42
C ALA A 173 -7.00 -9.04 4.31
N PHE A 174 -7.02 -10.27 3.76
CA PHE A 174 -7.27 -11.49 4.55
C PHE A 174 -6.16 -11.76 5.57
N LYS A 175 -4.89 -11.53 5.18
CA LYS A 175 -3.75 -11.63 6.10
C LYS A 175 -3.84 -10.59 7.22
N ALA A 176 -4.25 -9.36 6.90
CA ALA A 176 -4.47 -8.31 7.88
C ALA A 176 -5.63 -8.63 8.84
N ALA A 177 -6.75 -9.14 8.32
CA ALA A 177 -7.89 -9.57 9.13
C ALA A 177 -7.50 -10.72 10.07
N SER A 178 -6.69 -11.67 9.61
CA SER A 178 -6.13 -12.75 10.45
C SER A 178 -5.31 -12.19 11.61
N ARG A 179 -4.35 -11.30 11.33
CA ARG A 179 -3.51 -10.66 12.36
C ARG A 179 -4.33 -9.86 13.36
N TYR A 180 -5.35 -9.15 12.89
CA TYR A 180 -6.26 -8.39 13.75
C TYR A 180 -7.09 -9.30 14.67
N ARG A 181 -7.65 -10.41 14.16
CA ARG A 181 -8.35 -11.38 15.03
C ARG A 181 -7.40 -12.00 16.06
N GLN A 182 -6.17 -12.30 15.65
CA GLN A 182 -5.15 -12.82 16.55
C GLN A 182 -4.81 -11.83 17.67
N SER A 183 -4.72 -10.53 17.38
CA SER A 183 -4.41 -9.51 18.39
C SER A 183 -5.53 -9.33 19.43
N LEU A 184 -6.77 -9.71 19.08
CA LEU A 184 -7.90 -9.75 20.01
C LEU A 184 -8.01 -11.07 20.81
N GLY A 185 -7.10 -12.02 20.60
CA GLY A 185 -7.17 -13.35 21.20
C GLY A 185 -8.19 -14.28 20.54
N ASP A 186 -8.77 -13.91 19.39
CA ASP A 186 -9.67 -14.77 18.61
C ASP A 186 -8.85 -15.69 17.68
N SER A 187 -8.25 -16.74 18.25
CA SER A 187 -7.43 -17.67 17.48
C SER A 187 -8.22 -18.45 16.42
N ARG A 188 -9.51 -18.70 16.65
CA ARG A 188 -10.35 -19.43 15.68
C ARG A 188 -10.64 -18.55 14.46
N GLY A 189 -11.02 -17.29 14.68
CA GLY A 189 -11.23 -16.31 13.62
C GLY A 189 -9.94 -16.01 12.87
N ALA A 190 -8.82 -15.86 13.57
CA ALA A 190 -7.50 -15.67 12.95
C ALA A 190 -7.15 -16.83 12.01
N ALA A 191 -7.31 -18.07 12.48
CA ALA A 191 -7.05 -19.25 11.67
C ALA A 191 -8.00 -19.37 10.45
N ALA A 192 -9.24 -18.88 10.55
CA ALA A 192 -10.17 -18.88 9.42
C ALA A 192 -9.71 -17.93 8.30
N TRP A 193 -9.38 -16.68 8.65
CA TRP A 193 -8.85 -15.70 7.70
C TRP A 193 -7.50 -16.12 7.12
N ALA A 194 -6.62 -16.70 7.94
CA ALA A 194 -5.33 -17.23 7.49
C ALA A 194 -5.51 -18.30 6.40
N ARG A 195 -6.45 -19.24 6.59
CA ARG A 195 -6.75 -20.26 5.58
C ARG A 195 -7.33 -19.67 4.30
N GLN A 196 -8.18 -18.64 4.39
CA GLN A 196 -8.71 -17.97 3.20
C GLN A 196 -7.59 -17.27 2.41
N ALA A 197 -6.67 -16.58 3.10
CA ALA A 197 -5.49 -15.98 2.48
C ALA A 197 -4.61 -17.02 1.77
N GLU A 198 -4.30 -18.13 2.45
CA GLU A 198 -3.49 -19.22 1.89
C GLU A 198 -4.16 -19.85 0.65
N GLN A 199 -5.47 -20.11 0.72
CA GLN A 199 -6.22 -20.63 -0.42
C GLN A 199 -6.22 -19.67 -1.61
N LEU A 200 -6.31 -18.36 -1.35
CA LEU A 200 -6.24 -17.34 -2.40
C LEU A 200 -4.83 -17.23 -2.97
N ASP A 201 -3.77 -17.28 -2.17
CA ASP A 201 -2.39 -17.29 -2.66
C ASP A 201 -2.16 -18.46 -3.61
N GLN A 202 -2.65 -19.65 -3.26
CA GLN A 202 -2.58 -20.82 -4.14
C GLN A 202 -3.43 -20.65 -5.40
N ALA A 203 -4.60 -20.01 -5.32
CA ALA A 203 -5.43 -19.70 -6.48
C ALA A 203 -4.73 -18.69 -7.42
N ILE A 204 -4.12 -17.63 -6.87
CA ILE A 204 -3.34 -16.64 -7.61
C ILE A 204 -2.21 -17.31 -8.37
N LEU A 205 -1.41 -18.13 -7.71
CA LEU A 205 -0.34 -18.88 -8.37
C LEU A 205 -0.90 -19.82 -9.45
N ARG A 206 -1.97 -20.57 -9.16
CA ARG A 206 -2.58 -21.45 -10.16
C ARG A 206 -3.19 -20.72 -11.34
N VAL A 207 -3.67 -19.49 -11.21
CA VAL A 207 -4.33 -18.75 -12.31
C VAL A 207 -3.33 -17.91 -13.09
N PHE A 208 -2.53 -17.11 -12.38
CA PHE A 208 -1.70 -16.08 -12.98
C PHE A 208 -0.25 -16.50 -13.21
N TRP A 209 0.30 -17.46 -12.47
CA TRP A 209 1.68 -17.92 -12.68
C TRP A 209 1.74 -18.93 -13.85
N ARG A 210 2.36 -18.53 -14.96
CA ARG A 210 2.49 -19.33 -16.19
C ARG A 210 3.86 -19.14 -16.80
N ASN A 211 4.53 -20.25 -17.15
CA ASN A 211 5.80 -20.23 -17.87
C ASN A 211 6.87 -19.29 -17.26
N GLY A 212 6.94 -19.21 -15.92
CA GLY A 212 7.92 -18.38 -15.23
C GLY A 212 7.58 -16.89 -15.10
N VAL A 213 6.38 -16.48 -15.51
CA VAL A 213 5.90 -15.09 -15.41
C VAL A 213 4.49 -15.03 -14.82
N PHE A 214 4.16 -13.88 -14.24
CA PHE A 214 2.80 -13.56 -13.83
C PHE A 214 2.01 -12.94 -14.99
N LEU A 215 0.83 -13.47 -15.27
CA LEU A 215 -0.18 -12.83 -16.10
C LEU A 215 -0.83 -11.69 -15.31
N VAL A 216 -1.16 -10.59 -15.99
CA VAL A 216 -1.77 -9.41 -15.36
C VAL A 216 -3.27 -9.57 -15.11
N SER A 217 -3.95 -10.37 -15.94
CA SER A 217 -5.38 -10.61 -15.88
C SER A 217 -5.75 -11.97 -16.47
N THR A 218 -7.01 -12.38 -16.29
CA THR A 218 -7.59 -13.56 -16.96
C THR A 218 -8.01 -13.30 -18.41
N GLN A 219 -7.83 -12.08 -18.91
CA GLN A 219 -8.09 -11.72 -20.30
C GLN A 219 -6.83 -11.89 -21.16
N PRO A 220 -6.98 -12.27 -22.44
CA PRO A 220 -5.85 -12.30 -23.35
C PRO A 220 -5.29 -10.89 -23.55
N ARG A 221 -3.97 -10.79 -23.66
CA ARG A 221 -3.25 -9.56 -24.04
C ARG A 221 -2.30 -9.86 -25.18
N GLU A 222 -2.21 -8.90 -26.10
CA GLU A 222 -1.34 -8.97 -27.28
C GLU A 222 -0.09 -8.09 -27.16
N ARG A 223 -0.07 -7.17 -26.18
CA ARG A 223 1.00 -6.20 -25.99
C ARG A 223 1.53 -6.28 -24.56
N SER A 224 2.85 -6.17 -24.45
CA SER A 224 3.56 -6.04 -23.17
C SER A 224 3.97 -4.58 -22.98
N GLU A 225 3.63 -4.01 -21.83
CA GLU A 225 3.92 -2.63 -21.45
C GLU A 225 4.61 -2.59 -20.08
N PHE A 226 5.12 -1.43 -19.65
CA PHE A 226 5.69 -1.32 -18.30
C PHE A 226 4.61 -1.58 -17.24
N TYR A 227 3.54 -0.80 -17.27
CA TYR A 227 2.31 -1.13 -16.58
C TYR A 227 1.30 -1.66 -17.61
N PRO A 228 0.64 -2.81 -17.36
CA PRO A 228 0.70 -3.63 -16.15
C PRO A 228 1.78 -4.72 -16.11
N ASP A 229 2.39 -5.07 -17.25
CA ASP A 229 3.10 -6.35 -17.40
C ASP A 229 4.40 -6.44 -16.57
N ALA A 230 5.22 -5.38 -16.54
CA ALA A 230 6.43 -5.38 -15.73
C ALA A 230 6.09 -5.30 -14.23
N VAL A 231 5.16 -4.42 -13.84
CA VAL A 231 4.75 -4.24 -12.44
C VAL A 231 4.21 -5.53 -11.82
N ALA A 232 3.39 -6.27 -12.58
CA ALA A 232 2.82 -7.54 -12.15
C ALA A 232 3.85 -8.59 -11.71
N GLN A 233 5.09 -8.52 -12.21
CA GLN A 233 6.13 -9.50 -11.88
C GLN A 233 6.67 -9.36 -10.45
N ILE A 234 6.50 -8.20 -9.83
CA ILE A 234 6.98 -7.90 -8.47
C ILE A 234 5.87 -7.49 -7.51
N PHE A 235 4.68 -7.14 -8.01
CA PHE A 235 3.55 -6.77 -7.16
C PHE A 235 3.18 -7.81 -6.09
N PRO A 236 3.21 -9.14 -6.37
CA PRO A 236 2.92 -10.17 -5.35
C PRO A 236 3.85 -10.14 -4.13
N ILE A 237 5.03 -9.51 -4.23
CA ILE A 237 5.96 -9.31 -3.09
C ILE A 237 5.30 -8.48 -1.98
N LEU A 238 4.44 -7.51 -2.33
CA LEU A 238 3.76 -6.66 -1.35
C LEU A 238 2.94 -7.49 -0.35
N ALA A 239 2.25 -8.55 -0.83
CA ALA A 239 1.45 -9.44 0.00
C ALA A 239 2.17 -10.74 0.41
N ASP A 240 3.50 -10.82 0.28
CA ASP A 240 4.29 -12.02 0.61
C ASP A 240 3.93 -13.29 -0.18
N ILE A 241 3.44 -13.14 -1.41
CA ILE A 241 3.11 -14.28 -2.28
C ILE A 241 4.37 -14.68 -3.05
N GLN A 242 4.87 -15.89 -2.80
CA GLN A 242 6.09 -16.38 -3.43
C GLN A 242 5.78 -17.34 -4.58
N ALA A 243 6.24 -17.00 -5.79
CA ALA A 243 6.14 -17.90 -6.94
C ALA A 243 7.09 -19.11 -6.79
N PRO A 244 6.68 -20.32 -7.24
CA PRO A 244 7.53 -21.50 -7.20
C PRO A 244 8.87 -21.29 -7.91
N GLY A 245 9.97 -21.60 -7.22
CA GLY A 245 11.33 -21.47 -7.76
C GLY A 245 11.82 -20.04 -7.95
N ARG A 246 11.09 -19.03 -7.47
CA ARG A 246 11.45 -17.61 -7.63
C ARG A 246 11.30 -16.84 -6.30
N PRO A 247 12.29 -16.96 -5.39
CA PRO A 247 12.34 -16.18 -4.15
C PRO A 247 12.28 -14.67 -4.40
N HIS A 248 11.69 -13.90 -3.49
CA HIS A 248 11.46 -12.46 -3.67
C HIS A 248 12.74 -11.66 -3.94
N ASP A 249 13.84 -11.95 -3.25
CA ASP A 249 15.12 -11.27 -3.44
C ASP A 249 15.64 -11.45 -4.88
N SER A 250 15.55 -12.67 -5.41
CA SER A 250 15.96 -13.00 -6.77
C SER A 250 15.02 -12.39 -7.80
N ALA A 251 13.71 -12.40 -7.53
CA ALA A 251 12.69 -11.81 -8.39
C ALA A 251 12.88 -10.30 -8.53
N TYR A 252 13.08 -9.61 -7.41
CA TYR A 252 13.34 -8.18 -7.32
C TYR A 252 14.64 -7.80 -8.02
N ARG A 253 15.76 -8.49 -7.73
CA ARG A 253 17.05 -8.20 -8.39
C ARG A 253 16.99 -8.39 -9.91
N ALA A 254 16.33 -9.44 -10.38
CA ALA A 254 16.12 -9.65 -11.82
C ALA A 254 15.26 -8.54 -12.42
N TRP A 255 14.17 -8.16 -11.74
CA TRP A 255 13.30 -7.07 -12.18
C TRP A 255 14.03 -5.73 -12.26
N MET A 256 14.80 -5.38 -11.22
CA MET A 256 15.60 -4.15 -11.19
C MET A 256 16.65 -4.12 -12.29
N THR A 257 17.24 -5.27 -12.63
CA THR A 257 18.19 -5.38 -13.75
C THR A 257 17.53 -5.00 -15.08
N THR A 258 16.27 -5.39 -15.29
CA THR A 258 15.56 -5.20 -16.56
C THR A 258 14.80 -3.87 -16.64
N TYR A 259 14.12 -3.47 -15.56
CA TYR A 259 13.09 -2.44 -15.58
C TYR A 259 13.39 -1.18 -14.76
N ARG A 260 14.48 -1.14 -13.97
CA ARG A 260 14.78 0.01 -13.09
C ARG A 260 14.76 1.33 -13.84
N PHE A 261 15.39 1.39 -15.02
CA PHE A 261 15.45 2.63 -15.79
C PHE A 261 14.06 3.07 -16.28
N ALA A 262 13.30 2.15 -16.88
CA ALA A 262 11.94 2.42 -17.34
C ALA A 262 11.05 2.91 -16.19
N TRP A 263 11.11 2.23 -15.04
CA TRP A 263 10.37 2.63 -13.84
C TRP A 263 10.72 4.05 -13.38
N LEU A 264 12.02 4.35 -13.24
CA LEU A 264 12.49 5.64 -12.78
C LEU A 264 12.18 6.79 -13.76
N GLN A 265 11.85 6.48 -15.02
CA GLN A 265 11.38 7.44 -16.02
C GLN A 265 9.85 7.59 -16.05
N MET A 266 9.09 6.72 -15.39
CA MET A 266 7.63 6.74 -15.50
C MET A 266 7.04 8.09 -15.10
N SER A 267 7.61 8.78 -14.11
CA SER A 267 7.17 10.13 -13.71
C SER A 267 7.19 11.18 -14.83
N GLU A 268 7.98 10.96 -15.89
CA GLU A 268 8.07 11.85 -17.06
C GLU A 268 6.94 11.64 -18.07
N VAL A 269 6.32 10.45 -18.08
CA VAL A 269 5.38 10.02 -19.13
C VAL A 269 4.01 9.56 -18.59
N ASP A 270 3.95 9.15 -17.32
CA ASP A 270 2.79 8.53 -16.66
C ASP A 270 2.95 8.62 -15.11
N PHE A 271 2.20 7.82 -14.34
CA PHE A 271 2.33 7.74 -12.88
C PHE A 271 3.70 7.19 -12.44
N PRO A 272 4.30 7.71 -11.36
CA PRO A 272 5.65 7.34 -10.93
C PRO A 272 5.74 5.95 -10.28
N TRP A 273 4.62 5.26 -10.04
CA TRP A 273 4.57 3.91 -9.47
C TRP A 273 5.28 3.80 -8.11
N GLY A 274 4.89 4.62 -7.14
CA GLY A 274 5.41 4.58 -5.78
C GLY A 274 5.23 3.22 -5.10
N LEU A 275 4.23 2.41 -5.50
CA LEU A 275 4.10 1.03 -5.02
C LEU A 275 5.31 0.15 -5.40
N VAL A 276 6.03 0.46 -6.48
CA VAL A 276 7.32 -0.20 -6.78
C VAL A 276 8.41 0.28 -5.82
N ALA A 277 8.41 1.55 -5.40
CA ALA A 277 9.30 2.02 -4.34
C ALA A 277 8.98 1.34 -2.99
N LEU A 278 7.71 1.03 -2.72
CA LEU A 278 7.32 0.23 -1.56
C LEU A 278 7.82 -1.22 -1.64
N VAL A 279 7.84 -1.83 -2.84
CA VAL A 279 8.53 -3.12 -3.03
C VAL A 279 10.02 -2.98 -2.75
N ALA A 280 10.68 -1.94 -3.26
CA ALA A 280 12.09 -1.67 -3.00
C ALA A 280 12.38 -1.51 -1.49
N ASP A 281 11.48 -0.84 -0.76
CA ASP A 281 11.54 -0.72 0.70
C ASP A 281 11.46 -2.07 1.40
N LYS A 282 10.50 -2.92 1.02
CA LYS A 282 10.38 -4.28 1.55
C LYS A 282 11.61 -5.15 1.27
N MET A 283 12.35 -4.85 0.20
CA MET A 283 13.59 -5.52 -0.18
C MET A 283 14.86 -4.85 0.39
N GLY A 284 14.72 -3.76 1.16
CA GLY A 284 15.84 -3.05 1.78
C GLY A 284 16.69 -2.22 0.81
N ASP A 285 16.17 -1.86 -0.37
CA ASP A 285 16.88 -1.09 -1.40
C ASP A 285 16.64 0.44 -1.23
N ALA A 286 17.32 1.03 -0.24
CA ALA A 286 17.23 2.46 0.05
C ALA A 286 17.70 3.36 -1.11
N ASP A 287 18.61 2.85 -1.94
CA ASP A 287 19.13 3.55 -3.12
C ASP A 287 18.05 3.71 -4.20
N ALA A 288 17.25 2.67 -4.45
CA ALA A 288 16.10 2.73 -5.34
C ALA A 288 15.05 3.75 -4.86
N ILE A 289 14.71 3.73 -3.56
CA ILE A 289 13.77 4.70 -2.95
C ILE A 289 14.29 6.13 -3.12
N THR A 290 15.56 6.36 -2.84
CA THR A 290 16.20 7.67 -3.00
C THR A 290 16.12 8.15 -4.45
N CYS A 291 16.42 7.27 -5.41
CA CYS A 291 16.33 7.61 -6.83
C CYS A 291 14.91 7.92 -7.27
N TRP A 292 13.94 7.11 -6.86
CA TRP A 292 12.53 7.33 -7.17
C TRP A 292 12.08 8.69 -6.63
N ARG A 293 12.37 9.01 -5.36
CA ARG A 293 12.02 10.30 -4.74
C ARG A 293 12.60 11.48 -5.51
N VAL A 294 13.90 11.46 -5.79
CA VAL A 294 14.58 12.59 -6.45
C VAL A 294 14.04 12.83 -7.86
N ARG A 295 13.82 11.76 -8.65
CA ARG A 295 13.31 11.90 -10.02
C ARG A 295 11.86 12.33 -10.06
N SER A 296 11.07 11.80 -9.14
CA SER A 296 9.63 12.04 -9.04
C SER A 296 9.30 13.44 -8.51
N ASN A 297 10.17 14.03 -7.67
CA ASN A 297 9.89 15.29 -6.98
C ASN A 297 9.51 16.45 -7.93
N GLN A 298 10.13 16.53 -9.11
CA GLN A 298 9.82 17.59 -10.08
C GLN A 298 8.43 17.45 -10.73
N PHE A 299 7.80 16.28 -10.62
CA PHE A 299 6.47 15.98 -11.16
C PHE A 299 5.39 15.92 -10.07
N ARG A 300 5.77 16.18 -8.81
CA ARG A 300 4.87 16.15 -7.66
C ARG A 300 3.72 17.14 -7.86
N HIS A 301 2.50 16.68 -7.55
CA HIS A 301 1.23 17.39 -7.77
C HIS A 301 0.86 17.67 -9.24
N GLY A 302 1.56 17.07 -10.20
CA GLY A 302 1.17 17.09 -11.61
C GLY A 302 -0.02 16.18 -11.94
N HIS A 303 -0.36 16.08 -13.22
CA HIS A 303 -1.50 15.29 -13.70
C HIS A 303 -1.44 13.80 -13.33
N HIS A 304 -0.23 13.22 -13.30
CA HIS A 304 -0.02 11.82 -12.93
C HIS A 304 0.47 11.66 -11.49
N TRP A 305 0.02 12.54 -10.59
CA TRP A 305 0.38 12.51 -9.18
C TRP A 305 -0.86 12.47 -8.30
N ASN A 306 -1.28 11.26 -7.95
CA ASN A 306 -2.41 11.03 -7.06
C ASN A 306 -1.98 10.97 -5.58
N VAL A 307 -2.95 10.87 -4.68
CA VAL A 307 -2.73 10.83 -3.23
C VAL A 307 -1.93 9.61 -2.75
N LEU A 308 -1.95 8.50 -3.48
CA LEU A 308 -1.12 7.32 -3.16
C LEU A 308 0.36 7.62 -3.39
N GLU A 309 0.69 8.28 -4.51
CA GLU A 309 2.06 8.71 -4.80
C GLU A 309 2.54 9.72 -3.76
N GLU A 310 1.67 10.67 -3.39
CA GLU A 310 1.94 11.63 -2.33
C GLU A 310 2.24 10.97 -0.98
N ALA A 311 1.39 10.03 -0.56
CA ALA A 311 1.51 9.40 0.75
C ALA A 311 2.83 8.61 0.87
N LEU A 312 3.23 7.91 -0.18
CA LEU A 312 4.51 7.20 -0.23
C LEU A 312 5.70 8.15 -0.29
N PHE A 313 5.60 9.24 -1.08
CA PHE A 313 6.63 10.27 -1.12
C PHE A 313 6.87 10.87 0.28
N LEU A 314 5.81 11.27 0.97
CA LEU A 314 5.87 11.81 2.33
C LEU A 314 6.41 10.78 3.33
N ALA A 315 5.97 9.52 3.22
CA ALA A 315 6.44 8.45 4.10
C ALA A 315 7.96 8.21 3.97
N PHE A 316 8.50 8.23 2.76
CA PHE A 316 9.94 8.09 2.55
C PHE A 316 10.71 9.37 2.91
N GLU A 317 10.16 10.55 2.63
CA GLU A 317 10.77 11.83 3.00
C GLU A 317 10.91 12.00 4.51
N ALA A 318 9.90 11.58 5.29
CA ALA A 318 9.91 11.69 6.74
C ALA A 318 11.01 10.88 7.44
N ARG A 319 11.64 9.93 6.74
CA ARG A 319 12.77 9.14 7.26
C ARG A 319 14.11 9.85 7.10
N LEU A 320 14.16 10.96 6.37
CA LEU A 320 15.37 11.70 6.08
C LEU A 320 15.63 12.76 7.15
N ALA A 321 16.89 12.95 7.52
CA ALA A 321 17.31 14.16 8.22
C ALA A 321 17.07 15.39 7.32
N PRO A 322 16.82 16.60 7.87
CA PRO A 322 16.58 17.80 7.07
C PRO A 322 17.67 18.08 6.02
N ALA A 323 18.93 17.81 6.35
CA ALA A 323 20.06 17.93 5.43
C ALA A 323 19.98 16.94 4.26
N GLN A 324 19.49 15.71 4.49
CA GLN A 324 19.32 14.68 3.47
C GLN A 324 18.10 14.94 2.57
N ALA A 325 17.04 15.55 3.12
CA ALA A 325 15.86 15.91 2.35
C ALA A 325 16.19 16.94 1.26
N LEU A 326 17.08 17.89 1.56
CA LEU A 326 17.52 18.99 0.69
C LEU A 326 18.75 18.66 -0.18
N ALA A 327 19.56 17.68 0.22
CA ALA A 327 20.78 17.35 -0.50
C ALA A 327 20.49 16.66 -1.85
N PRO A 328 21.28 16.94 -2.91
CA PRO A 328 21.24 16.12 -4.10
C PRO A 328 21.67 14.68 -3.76
N PRO A 329 21.20 13.66 -4.51
CA PRO A 329 21.65 12.29 -4.30
C PRO A 329 23.17 12.20 -4.40
N ALA A 330 23.76 11.28 -3.62
CA ALA A 330 25.21 11.08 -3.60
C ALA A 330 25.74 10.86 -5.02
N ALA A 331 26.92 11.40 -5.33
CA ALA A 331 27.50 11.30 -6.69
C ALA A 331 27.73 9.84 -7.15
N SER A 332 27.83 8.90 -6.22
CA SER A 332 27.91 7.45 -6.48
C SER A 332 26.56 6.81 -6.85
N LEU A 333 25.44 7.45 -6.50
CA LEU A 333 24.10 6.93 -6.73
C LEU A 333 23.70 7.16 -8.19
N ARG A 334 23.66 6.09 -8.97
CA ARG A 334 23.19 6.14 -10.36
C ARG A 334 21.68 5.98 -10.40
N CYS A 335 20.99 7.10 -10.49
CA CYS A 335 19.55 7.16 -10.77
C CYS A 335 19.24 7.20 -12.28
N ARG A 336 20.21 6.82 -13.11
CA ARG A 336 20.15 6.71 -14.57
C ARG A 336 20.71 5.36 -14.97
#